data_AF-A0A661MY78-F1
#
_entry.id   AF-A0A661MY78-F1
#
_cell.length_a   1.000
_cell.length_b   1.000
_cell.length_c   1.000
_cell.angle_alpha   90.00
_cell.angle_beta   90.00
_cell.angle_gamma   90.00
#
_symmetry.space_group_name_H-M   'P 1'
#
loop_
_entity.id
_entity.type
_entity.pdbx_description
1 polymer ?
#
loop_
_entity_poly.entity_id
_entity_poly.type
_entity_poly.pdbx_seq_one_letter_code
_entity_poly.pdbx_strand_id
1 'polypeptide(L)'
;MNERQTPIAVVGVSTLFPGSVDSTGFWKDILNGTDLITDVPPSHWLIEDYYDPDPTAHDKTYAKRGAFIPKVDFDPMAWGVPPSTIPATDTCQLLAL
;
A
#
# COMPACT_ATOMS: atom_id res chain seq x y z
N MET A 1 -32.50 26.98 15.75
CA MET A 1 -32.56 26.47 14.36
C MET A 1 -31.85 25.13 14.37
N ASN A 2 -32.51 24.06 13.91
CA ASN A 2 -31.97 22.71 13.95
C ASN A 2 -31.54 22.34 12.52
N GLU A 3 -30.31 22.70 12.13
CA GLU A 3 -29.78 22.28 10.83
C GLU A 3 -29.64 20.76 10.83
N ARG A 4 -30.56 20.07 10.15
CA ARG A 4 -30.38 18.65 9.85
C ARG A 4 -29.29 18.59 8.78
N GLN A 5 -28.15 18.02 9.12
CA GLN A 5 -27.10 17.75 8.13
C GLN A 5 -27.67 16.90 6.98
N THR A 6 -27.37 17.32 5.75
CA THR A 6 -27.69 16.55 4.55
C THR A 6 -26.86 15.26 4.54
N PRO A 7 -27.48 14.07 4.46
CA PRO A 7 -26.73 12.81 4.36
C PRO A 7 -25.89 12.76 3.08
N ILE A 8 -24.66 12.27 3.21
CA ILE A 8 -23.75 12.05 2.07
C ILE A 8 -23.72 10.56 1.73
N ALA A 9 -23.94 10.23 0.46
CA ALA A 9 -23.88 8.86 -0.03
C ALA A 9 -22.49 8.55 -0.62
N VAL A 10 -21.97 7.36 -0.30
CA VAL A 10 -20.81 6.78 -0.98
C VAL A 10 -21.31 5.99 -2.17
N VAL A 11 -20.99 6.44 -3.39
CA VAL A 11 -21.49 5.83 -4.64
C VAL A 11 -20.44 5.00 -5.38
N GLY A 12 -19.21 4.94 -4.87
CA GLY A 12 -18.12 4.16 -5.44
C GLY A 12 -16.97 4.00 -4.45
N VAL A 13 -16.19 2.93 -4.61
CA VAL A 13 -15.01 2.63 -3.80
C VAL A 13 -13.99 1.90 -4.67
N SER A 14 -12.72 2.24 -4.49
CA SER A 14 -11.57 1.53 -5.06
C SER A 14 -10.46 1.49 -4.01
N THR A 15 -9.72 0.39 -3.96
CA THR A 15 -8.68 0.16 -2.95
C THR A 15 -7.62 -0.77 -3.48
N LEU A 16 -6.36 -0.51 -3.11
CA LEU A 16 -5.25 -1.44 -3.28
C LEU A 16 -4.83 -1.94 -1.90
N PHE A 17 -4.83 -3.26 -1.72
CA PHE A 17 -4.39 -3.91 -0.49
C PHE A 17 -3.31 -4.95 -0.78
N PRO A 18 -2.54 -5.36 0.23
CA PRO A 18 -1.73 -6.56 0.17
C PRO A 18 -2.57 -7.76 -0.30
N GLY A 19 -1.93 -8.71 -1.00
CA GLY A 19 -2.65 -9.83 -1.60
C GLY A 19 -3.41 -9.40 -2.85
N SER A 20 -4.74 -9.34 -2.77
CA SER A 20 -5.59 -9.07 -3.92
C SER A 20 -5.67 -7.59 -4.28
N VAL A 21 -5.48 -7.26 -5.56
CA VAL A 21 -5.47 -5.87 -6.07
C VAL A 21 -6.84 -5.32 -6.47
N ASP A 22 -7.92 -6.08 -6.24
CA ASP A 22 -9.29 -5.65 -6.53
C ASP A 22 -10.21 -5.80 -5.32
N SER A 23 -11.34 -5.08 -5.36
CA SER A 23 -12.31 -5.03 -4.26
C SER A 23 -12.95 -6.39 -3.93
N THR A 24 -13.05 -7.28 -4.92
CA THR A 24 -13.60 -8.63 -4.72
C THR A 24 -12.62 -9.50 -3.96
N GLY A 25 -11.34 -9.43 -4.33
CA GLY A 25 -10.28 -10.16 -3.65
C GLY A 25 -10.03 -9.65 -2.23
N PHE A 26 -10.02 -8.33 -2.02
CA PHE A 26 -9.97 -7.75 -0.67
C PHE A 26 -11.09 -8.29 0.24
N TRP A 27 -12.33 -8.31 -0.25
CA TRP A 27 -13.45 -8.82 0.53
C TRP A 27 -13.32 -10.31 0.83
N LYS A 28 -12.82 -11.11 -0.12
CA LYS A 28 -12.53 -12.53 0.09
C LYS A 28 -11.45 -12.73 1.16
N ASP A 29 -10.39 -11.94 1.14
CA ASP A 29 -9.29 -12.04 2.11
C ASP A 29 -9.79 -11.75 3.54
N ILE A 30 -10.69 -10.77 3.71
CA ILE A 30 -11.37 -10.51 4.98
C ILE A 30 -12.23 -11.69 5.41
N LEU A 31 -13.13 -12.16 4.54
CA LEU A 31 -14.06 -13.25 4.87
C LEU A 31 -13.33 -14.55 5.23
N ASN A 32 -12.18 -14.80 4.60
CA ASN A 32 -11.36 -15.98 4.85
C ASN A 32 -10.42 -15.81 6.06
N GLY A 33 -10.25 -14.59 6.59
CA GLY A 33 -9.27 -14.31 7.63
C GLY A 33 -7.83 -14.57 7.19
N THR A 34 -7.52 -14.28 5.92
CA THR A 34 -6.19 -14.55 5.34
C THR A 34 -5.12 -13.70 6.01
N ASP A 35 -4.06 -14.32 6.55
CA ASP A 35 -2.86 -13.61 6.99
C ASP A 35 -2.00 -13.24 5.77
N LEU A 36 -1.90 -11.94 5.50
CA LEU A 36 -1.16 -11.36 4.38
C LEU A 36 0.17 -10.73 4.81
N ILE A 37 0.61 -10.96 6.06
CA ILE A 37 1.88 -10.47 6.56
C ILE A 37 3.01 -11.38 6.05
N THR A 38 3.94 -10.80 5.29
CA THR A 38 5.12 -11.48 4.76
C THR A 38 6.40 -10.91 5.38
N ASP A 39 7.54 -11.54 5.11
CA ASP A 39 8.83 -10.86 5.28
C ASP A 39 8.94 -9.66 4.32
N VAL A 40 9.81 -8.70 4.66
CA VAL A 40 10.13 -7.57 3.76
C VAL A 40 10.60 -8.12 2.41
N PRO A 41 10.04 -7.69 1.27
CA PRO A 41 10.45 -8.18 -0.03
C PRO A 41 11.91 -7.81 -0.32
N PRO A 42 12.70 -8.71 -0.94
CA PRO A 42 14.10 -8.43 -1.30
C PRO A 42 14.30 -7.21 -2.23
N SER A 43 13.23 -6.74 -2.88
CA SER A 43 13.24 -5.56 -3.75
C SER A 43 13.19 -4.23 -3.00
N HIS A 44 12.95 -4.23 -1.68
CA HIS A 44 12.82 -3.01 -0.88
C HIS A 44 14.15 -2.64 -0.21
N TRP A 45 14.47 -3.29 0.90
CA TRP A 45 15.74 -3.15 1.60
C TRP A 45 16.21 -4.49 2.11
N LEU A 46 17.51 -4.62 2.36
CA LEU A 46 18.11 -5.79 3.00
C LEU A 46 17.80 -5.75 4.50
N ILE A 47 17.18 -6.81 5.01
CA ILE A 47 16.80 -6.90 6.43
C ILE A 47 18.04 -6.86 7.32
N GLU A 48 19.12 -7.52 6.91
CA GLU A 48 20.40 -7.60 7.60
C GLU A 48 21.06 -6.24 7.87
N ASP A 49 20.77 -5.23 7.05
CA ASP A 49 21.32 -3.89 7.23
C ASP A 49 20.65 -3.12 8.38
N TYR A 50 19.39 -3.45 8.71
CA TYR A 50 18.55 -2.63 9.60
C TYR A 50 17.91 -3.39 10.75
N TYR A 51 17.90 -4.72 10.75
CA TYR A 51 17.23 -5.49 11.79
C TYR A 51 18.09 -5.66 13.05
N ASP A 52 17.49 -5.37 14.20
CA ASP A 52 18.00 -5.73 15.52
C ASP A 52 16.81 -6.15 16.40
N PRO A 53 16.85 -7.32 17.07
CA PRO A 53 15.76 -7.72 17.97
C PRO A 53 15.58 -6.81 19.18
N ASP A 54 16.57 -6.00 19.56
CA ASP A 54 16.45 -4.99 20.62
C ASP A 54 15.73 -3.73 20.09
N PRO A 55 14.51 -3.42 20.58
CA PRO A 55 13.77 -2.24 20.14
C PRO A 55 14.42 -0.91 20.54
N THR A 56 15.47 -0.93 21.39
CA THR A 56 16.23 0.25 21.81
C THR A 56 17.53 0.45 21.04
N ALA A 57 17.89 -0.50 20.17
CA ALA A 57 19.07 -0.37 19.31
C ALA A 57 18.94 0.85 18.38
N HIS A 58 19.98 1.70 18.37
CA HIS A 58 20.00 2.93 17.60
C HIS A 58 20.07 2.65 16.10
N ASP A 59 19.34 3.43 15.28
CA ASP A 59 19.26 3.28 13.81
C ASP A 59 18.87 1.88 13.31
N LYS A 60 18.15 1.09 14.13
CA LYS A 60 17.68 -0.26 13.80
C LYS A 60 16.17 -0.39 13.97
N THR A 61 15.61 -1.45 13.40
CA THR A 61 14.21 -1.84 13.54
C THR A 61 14.12 -3.29 14.02
N TYR A 62 13.22 -3.55 14.98
CA TYR A 62 12.88 -4.91 15.40
C TYR A 62 11.79 -5.54 14.51
N ALA A 63 11.26 -4.78 13.54
CA ALA A 63 10.27 -5.26 12.58
C ALA A 63 10.94 -5.70 11.28
N LYS A 64 10.71 -6.97 10.90
CA LYS A 64 11.17 -7.56 9.62
C LYS A 64 10.03 -8.12 8.76
N ARG A 65 8.80 -7.93 9.23
CA ARG A 65 7.57 -8.41 8.58
C ARG A 65 6.56 -7.29 8.45
N GLY A 66 5.77 -7.35 7.39
CA GLY A 66 4.74 -6.37 7.08
C GLY A 66 3.82 -6.89 5.98
N ALA A 67 2.80 -6.11 5.63
CA ALA A 67 1.95 -6.41 4.48
C ALA A 67 2.30 -5.42 3.36
N PHE A 68 2.59 -5.94 2.17
CA PHE A 68 3.10 -5.15 1.05
C PHE A 68 2.13 -5.21 -0.12
N ILE A 69 1.90 -4.06 -0.75
CA ILE A 69 1.12 -4.00 -1.98
C ILE A 69 1.93 -4.72 -3.07
N PRO A 70 1.32 -5.68 -3.80
CA PRO A 70 2.01 -6.35 -4.89
C PRO A 70 2.35 -5.35 -5.99
N LYS A 71 3.20 -5.74 -6.94
CA LYS A 71 3.48 -4.90 -8.10
C LYS A 71 2.19 -4.61 -8.86
N VAL A 72 1.90 -3.32 -9.05
CA VAL A 72 0.77 -2.85 -9.84
C VAL A 72 1.31 -2.33 -11.17
N ASP A 73 0.74 -2.81 -12.27
CA ASP A 73 1.06 -2.26 -13.58
C ASP A 73 0.41 -0.89 -13.72
N PHE A 74 1.21 0.11 -14.05
CA PHE A 74 0.79 1.49 -14.24
C PHE A 74 1.32 1.98 -15.59
N ASP A 75 0.45 2.56 -16.42
CA ASP A 75 0.81 3.20 -17.67
C ASP A 75 0.88 4.72 -17.48
N PRO A 76 2.07 5.30 -17.27
CA PRO A 76 2.16 6.72 -16.98
C PRO A 76 1.76 7.60 -18.16
N MET A 77 1.90 7.10 -19.39
CA MET A 77 1.55 7.86 -20.59
C MET A 77 0.05 8.03 -20.73
N ALA A 78 -0.74 7.03 -20.32
CA ALA A 78 -2.20 7.13 -20.25
C ALA A 78 -2.66 8.28 -19.33
N TRP A 79 -1.85 8.64 -18.34
CA TRP A 79 -2.09 9.72 -17.38
C TRP A 79 -1.32 11.01 -17.68
N GLY A 80 -0.68 11.10 -18.85
CA GLY A 80 0.09 12.28 -19.26
C GLY A 80 1.35 12.53 -18.43
N VAL A 81 1.86 11.51 -17.72
CA VAL A 81 3.10 11.61 -16.93
C VAL A 81 4.29 11.25 -17.82
N PRO A 82 5.22 12.19 -18.09
CA PRO A 82 6.39 11.91 -18.91
C PRO A 82 7.28 10.82 -18.27
N PRO A 83 7.87 9.89 -19.05
CA PRO A 83 8.69 8.81 -18.49
C PRO A 83 9.89 9.31 -17.69
N SER A 84 10.41 10.49 -18.03
CA SER A 84 11.54 11.12 -17.35
C SER A 84 11.24 11.60 -15.92
N THR A 85 9.96 11.80 -15.56
CA THR A 85 9.58 12.26 -14.22
C THR A 85 9.32 11.09 -13.26
N ILE A 86 9.07 9.89 -13.77
CA ILE A 86 8.71 8.70 -12.98
C ILE A 86 9.70 8.39 -11.86
N PRO A 87 11.03 8.38 -12.09
CA PRO A 87 11.98 8.04 -11.02
C PRO A 87 12.00 9.03 -9.85
N ALA A 88 11.52 10.26 -10.08
CA ALA A 88 11.46 11.31 -9.08
C ALA A 88 10.03 11.57 -8.55
N THR A 89 9.05 10.79 -9.01
CA THR A 89 7.64 10.91 -8.58
C THR A 89 7.36 9.90 -7.50
N ASP A 90 6.73 10.35 -6.41
CA ASP A 90 6.36 9.47 -5.30
C ASP A 90 5.38 8.37 -5.76
N THR A 91 5.57 7.14 -5.24
CA THR A 91 4.75 5.99 -5.64
C THR A 91 3.29 6.15 -5.20
N CYS A 92 3.01 6.78 -4.04
CA CYS A 92 1.64 7.02 -3.61
C CYS A 92 0.94 8.03 -4.53
N GLN A 93 1.66 9.01 -5.06
CA GLN A 93 1.13 9.92 -6.07
C GLN A 93 0.75 9.18 -7.35
N LEU A 94 1.58 8.23 -7.82
CA LEU A 94 1.29 7.45 -9.04
C LEU A 94 0.09 6.51 -8.85
N LEU A 95 -0.01 5.84 -7.70
CA LEU A 95 -1.11 4.89 -7.41
C LEU A 95 -2.46 5.56 -7.13
N ALA A 96 -2.48 6.87 -6.91
CA ALA A 96 -3.72 7.64 -6.68
C ALA A 96 -4.38 8.13 -7.98
N LEU A 97 -3.72 7.98 -9.13
CA LEU A 97 -4.24 8.31 -10.46
C LEU A 97 -5.10 7.16 -10.99
#